data_AF-A0A800AXX3-F1
#
_entry.id   AF-A0A800AXX3-F1
#
_cell.length_a   1.000
_cell.length_b   1.000
_cell.length_c   1.000
_cell.angle_alpha   90.00
_cell.angle_beta   90.00
_cell.angle_gamma   90.00
#
_symmetry.space_group_name_H-M   'P 1'
#
loop_
_entity.id
_entity.type
_entity.pdbx_description
1 polymer ?
#
loop_
_entity_poly.entity_id
_entity_poly.type
_entity_poly.pdbx_seq_one_letter_code
_entity_poly.pdbx_strand_id
1 'polypeptide(L)'
;MKNRKIIYSIIALLIAAFLYKNNEEKETASIQTDQDGVVDIVLNKDFNFLPTSTTNQIVKHTYYTLSYNEKYEQAEWTAYELTPNHIKRIKRTRPYFIYDKGVKTKSANYRNYKKSGYDKGHLVPAGDMRFS
;
A
#
# COMPACT_ATOMS: atom_id res chain seq x y z
N MET A 1 -24.46 -0.28 50.33
CA MET A 1 -23.48 -1.06 49.53
C MET A 1 -24.10 -2.16 48.65
N LYS A 2 -25.43 -2.25 48.48
CA LYS A 2 -26.11 -3.40 47.83
C LYS A 2 -26.29 -3.28 46.31
N ASN A 3 -26.16 -2.08 45.73
CA ASN A 3 -26.49 -1.83 44.32
C ASN A 3 -25.29 -1.81 43.37
N ARG A 4 -24.05 -1.83 43.90
CA ARG A 4 -22.82 -1.84 43.09
C ARG A 4 -22.69 -3.11 42.25
N LYS A 5 -23.15 -4.26 42.79
CA LYS A 5 -23.16 -5.55 42.08
C LYS A 5 -24.04 -5.51 40.82
N ILE A 6 -25.21 -4.87 40.92
CA ILE A 6 -26.15 -4.69 39.79
C ILE A 6 -25.55 -3.75 38.73
N ILE A 7 -24.86 -2.69 39.17
CA ILE A 7 -24.17 -1.76 38.26
C ILE A 7 -23.06 -2.49 37.49
N TYR A 8 -22.23 -3.29 38.16
CA TYR A 8 -21.17 -4.05 37.48
C TYR A 8 -21.71 -5.11 36.51
N SER A 9 -22.83 -5.76 36.82
CA SER A 9 -23.46 -6.71 35.90
C SER A 9 -24.02 -6.03 34.65
N ILE A 10 -24.57 -4.82 34.77
CA ILE A 10 -25.04 -4.03 33.61
C ILE A 10 -23.85 -3.58 32.75
N ILE A 11 -22.77 -3.09 33.37
CA ILE A 11 -21.55 -2.68 32.65
C ILE A 11 -20.93 -3.87 31.92
N ALA A 12 -20.85 -5.05 32.55
CA ALA A 12 -20.33 -6.26 31.91
C ALA A 12 -21.17 -6.69 30.71
N LEU A 13 -22.50 -6.60 30.80
CA LEU A 13 -23.42 -6.87 29.68
C LEU A 13 -23.24 -5.89 28.53
N LEU A 14 -23.04 -4.60 28.82
CA LEU A 14 -22.78 -3.58 27.80
C LEU A 14 -21.43 -3.79 27.10
N ILE A 15 -20.40 -4.17 27.84
CA ILE A 15 -19.08 -4.51 27.28
C ILE A 15 -19.19 -5.77 26.42
N ALA A 16 -19.89 -6.81 26.88
CA ALA A 16 -20.10 -8.02 26.11
C ALA A 16 -20.88 -7.76 24.81
N ALA A 17 -21.93 -6.93 24.86
CA ALA A 17 -22.70 -6.54 23.68
C ALA A 17 -21.87 -5.69 22.70
N PHE A 18 -21.03 -4.79 23.21
CA PHE A 18 -20.10 -4.00 22.39
C PHE A 18 -19.05 -4.89 21.70
N LEU A 19 -18.47 -5.84 22.42
CA LEU A 19 -17.54 -6.82 21.86
C LEU A 19 -18.21 -7.75 20.84
N TYR A 20 -19.46 -8.16 21.09
CA TYR A 20 -20.23 -8.98 20.15
C TYR A 20 -20.49 -8.24 18.84
N LYS A 21 -20.93 -6.98 18.91
CA LYS A 21 -21.20 -6.15 17.74
C LYS A 21 -19.95 -5.89 16.89
N ASN A 22 -18.79 -5.69 17.53
CA ASN A 22 -17.53 -5.49 16.82
C ASN A 22 -16.97 -6.79 16.18
N ASN A 23 -17.52 -7.96 16.52
CA ASN A 23 -17.07 -9.24 15.98
C ASN A 23 -17.87 -9.66 14.73
N GLU A 24 -19.01 -9.02 14.43
CA GLU A 24 -19.79 -9.26 13.20
C GLU A 24 -19.18 -8.60 11.95
N GLU A 25 -18.23 -7.67 12.08
CA GLU A 25 -17.60 -7.00 10.92
C GLU A 25 -16.40 -7.74 10.31
N LYS A 26 -16.12 -8.99 10.73
CA LYS A 26 -15.07 -9.81 10.10
C LYS A 26 -15.63 -10.67 8.97
N GLU A 27 -15.56 -10.10 7.76
CA GLU A 27 -15.47 -10.74 6.44
C GLU A 27 -16.15 -12.10 6.27
N THR A 28 -17.42 -12.08 5.87
CA THR A 28 -17.97 -13.16 5.04
C THR A 28 -17.56 -12.92 3.59
N ALA A 29 -16.56 -13.65 3.11
CA ALA A 29 -16.40 -13.85 1.67
C ALA A 29 -17.67 -14.56 1.16
N SER A 30 -18.59 -13.82 0.53
CA SER A 30 -19.78 -14.40 -0.08
C SER A 30 -19.40 -15.05 -1.40
N ILE A 31 -19.41 -16.38 -1.44
CA ILE A 31 -19.38 -17.11 -2.71
C ILE A 31 -20.77 -16.95 -3.33
N GLN A 32 -20.88 -16.14 -4.39
CA GLN A 32 -22.04 -16.19 -5.27
C GLN A 32 -21.70 -17.17 -6.40
N THR A 33 -22.42 -18.27 -6.43
CA THR A 33 -22.33 -19.26 -7.50
C THR A 33 -23.38 -18.90 -8.54
N ASP A 34 -22.94 -18.36 -9.68
CA ASP A 34 -23.80 -18.28 -10.85
C ASP A 34 -24.01 -19.69 -11.42
N GLN A 35 -25.16 -19.90 -12.07
CA GLN A 35 -25.67 -21.21 -12.55
C GLN A 35 -24.76 -21.94 -13.55
N ASP A 36 -23.62 -21.34 -13.95
CA ASP A 36 -22.63 -21.89 -14.88
C ASP A 36 -21.29 -22.30 -14.23
N GLY A 37 -21.18 -22.28 -12.89
CA GLY A 37 -19.99 -22.79 -12.18
C GLY A 37 -18.76 -21.88 -12.24
N VAL A 38 -18.92 -20.62 -12.66
CA VAL A 38 -17.88 -19.59 -12.57
C VAL A 38 -17.98 -18.94 -11.19
N VAL A 39 -16.92 -19.07 -10.39
CA VAL A 39 -16.82 -18.43 -9.08
C VAL A 39 -16.35 -16.99 -9.30
N ASP A 40 -17.29 -16.05 -9.34
CA ASP A 40 -16.96 -14.63 -9.29
C ASP A 40 -16.58 -14.26 -7.86
N ILE A 41 -15.27 -14.15 -7.61
CA ILE A 41 -14.75 -13.58 -6.38
C ILE A 41 -15.13 -12.10 -6.41
N VAL A 42 -16.19 -11.74 -5.67
CA VAL A 42 -16.52 -10.35 -5.36
C VAL A 42 -15.38 -9.82 -4.47
N LEU A 43 -14.30 -9.37 -5.10
CA LEU A 43 -13.22 -8.66 -4.42
C LEU A 43 -13.88 -7.45 -3.74
N ASN A 44 -13.77 -7.39 -2.42
CA ASN A 44 -14.17 -6.22 -1.66
C ASN A 44 -13.48 -5.00 -2.31
N LYS A 45 -14.29 -4.12 -2.91
CA LYS A 45 -13.82 -2.96 -3.67
C LYS A 45 -12.95 -2.02 -2.83
N ASP A 46 -13.03 -2.16 -1.50
CA ASP A 46 -12.29 -1.37 -0.53
C ASP A 46 -10.95 -2.01 -0.09
N PHE A 47 -10.57 -3.16 -0.64
CA PHE A 47 -9.31 -3.80 -0.28
C PHE A 47 -8.11 -3.02 -0.84
N ASN A 48 -7.27 -2.52 0.07
CA ASN A 48 -6.05 -1.80 -0.26
C ASN A 48 -4.86 -2.78 -0.37
N PHE A 49 -4.34 -2.95 -1.59
CA PHE A 49 -3.17 -3.80 -1.86
C PHE A 49 -1.82 -3.20 -1.41
N LEU A 50 -1.79 -1.93 -0.99
CA LEU A 50 -0.54 -1.28 -0.59
C LEU A 50 -0.06 -1.78 0.78
N PRO A 51 1.25 -2.05 0.96
CA PRO A 51 1.81 -2.32 2.27
C PRO A 51 1.59 -1.15 3.24
N THR A 52 1.58 -1.42 4.53
CA THR A 52 1.55 -0.38 5.56
C THR A 52 2.80 0.49 5.47
N SER A 53 2.64 1.81 5.62
CA SER A 53 3.76 2.75 5.74
C SER A 53 4.14 2.94 7.21
N THR A 54 5.44 2.95 7.52
CA THR A 54 5.91 3.26 8.89
C THR A 54 6.28 4.73 9.08
N THR A 55 6.34 5.49 7.98
CA THR A 55 6.69 6.92 7.94
C THR A 55 5.52 7.84 7.61
N ASN A 56 4.37 7.28 7.25
CA ASN A 56 3.16 8.01 6.87
C ASN A 56 3.37 8.99 5.71
N GLN A 57 4.26 8.65 4.77
CA GLN A 57 4.50 9.43 3.56
C GLN A 57 4.32 8.57 2.33
N ILE A 58 3.08 8.49 1.87
CA ILE A 58 2.73 7.84 0.61
C ILE A 58 2.84 8.86 -0.52
N VAL A 59 3.71 8.59 -1.49
CA VAL A 59 3.85 9.38 -2.71
C VAL A 59 3.28 8.58 -3.87
N LYS A 60 2.23 9.10 -4.49
CA LYS A 60 1.56 8.49 -5.64
C LYS A 60 2.04 9.13 -6.93
N HIS A 61 2.67 8.32 -7.79
CA HIS A 61 3.01 8.67 -9.16
C HIS A 61 1.99 8.04 -10.11
N THR A 62 2.06 8.36 -11.40
CA THR A 62 1.08 7.90 -12.40
C THR A 62 0.95 6.38 -12.46
N TYR A 63 2.07 5.64 -12.36
CA TYR A 63 2.11 4.19 -12.57
C TYR A 63 2.68 3.40 -11.40
N TYR A 64 3.08 4.07 -10.32
CA TYR A 64 3.62 3.43 -9.13
C TYR A 64 3.36 4.29 -7.90
N THR A 65 3.35 3.66 -6.74
CA THR A 65 3.23 4.32 -5.44
C THR A 65 4.41 3.89 -4.58
N LEU A 66 4.88 4.77 -3.69
CA LEU A 66 5.93 4.46 -2.74
C LEU A 66 5.62 5.01 -1.36
N SER A 67 6.12 4.33 -0.32
CA SER A 67 6.24 4.89 1.02
C SER A 67 7.65 5.43 1.21
N TYR A 68 7.80 6.70 1.56
CA TYR A 68 9.10 7.38 1.61
C TYR A 68 9.61 7.58 3.03
N ASN A 69 10.87 7.21 3.27
CA ASN A 69 11.55 7.45 4.52
C ASN A 69 12.55 8.62 4.41
N GLU A 70 12.12 9.78 4.89
CA GLU A 70 12.91 11.03 4.89
C GLU A 70 14.26 10.88 5.62
N LYS A 71 14.34 10.07 6.69
CA LYS A 71 15.60 9.89 7.45
C LYS A 71 16.70 9.26 6.60
N TYR A 72 16.33 8.34 5.71
CA TYR A 72 17.28 7.59 4.89
C TYR A 72 17.30 8.03 3.43
N GLU A 73 16.40 8.95 3.04
CA GLU A 73 16.23 9.43 1.67
C GLU A 73 15.90 8.29 0.67
N GLN A 74 15.22 7.25 1.15
CA GLN A 74 14.88 6.03 0.39
C GLN A 74 13.41 5.64 0.60
N ALA A 75 12.87 4.84 -0.31
CA ALA A 75 11.56 4.24 -0.11
C ALA A 75 11.64 3.07 0.89
N GLU A 76 10.64 2.94 1.75
CA GLU A 76 10.41 1.72 2.56
C GLU A 76 9.92 0.58 1.67
N TRP A 77 9.06 0.93 0.71
CA TRP A 77 8.52 0.03 -0.30
C TRP A 77 8.06 0.82 -1.52
N THR A 78 7.97 0.13 -2.65
CA THR A 78 7.35 0.59 -3.89
C THR A 78 6.34 -0.45 -4.36
N ALA A 79 5.20 0.00 -4.89
CA ALA A 79 4.17 -0.87 -5.44
C ALA A 79 3.75 -0.34 -6.82
N TYR A 80 3.64 -1.23 -7.80
CA TYR A 80 3.16 -0.94 -9.14
C TYR A 80 2.52 -2.17 -9.75
N GLU A 81 1.65 -1.95 -10.73
CA GLU A 81 1.01 -3.01 -11.48
C GLU A 81 1.84 -3.37 -12.71
N LEU A 82 2.03 -4.67 -12.95
CA LEU A 82 2.66 -5.19 -14.15
C LEU A 82 1.68 -6.08 -14.90
N THR A 83 1.24 -5.63 -16.06
CA THR A 83 0.36 -6.39 -16.95
C THR A 83 1.12 -6.82 -18.21
N PRO A 84 0.66 -7.84 -18.95
CA PRO A 84 1.26 -8.21 -20.23
C PRO A 84 1.35 -7.03 -21.22
N ASN A 85 0.40 -6.09 -21.17
CA ASN A 85 0.37 -4.89 -22.02
C ASN A 85 1.51 -3.90 -21.72
N HIS A 86 2.11 -3.96 -20.53
CA HIS A 86 3.25 -3.13 -20.15
C HIS A 86 4.57 -3.63 -20.77
N ILE A 87 4.64 -4.92 -21.14
CA ILE A 87 5.84 -5.56 -21.69
C ILE A 87 6.03 -5.19 -23.16
N LYS A 88 6.53 -3.99 -23.42
CA LYS A 88 6.80 -3.47 -24.77
C LYS A 88 8.29 -3.43 -25.07
N ARG A 89 8.67 -3.64 -26.34
CA ARG A 89 10.06 -3.48 -26.82
C ARG A 89 10.33 -2.10 -27.45
N ILE A 90 10.19 -1.03 -26.67
CA ILE A 90 10.48 0.36 -27.11
C ILE A 90 11.87 0.81 -26.66
N LYS A 91 12.66 1.42 -27.56
CA LYS A 91 13.94 2.07 -27.20
C LYS A 91 13.66 3.49 -26.71
N ARG A 92 14.13 3.85 -25.51
CA ARG A 92 14.06 5.21 -24.95
C ARG A 92 15.45 5.68 -24.55
N THR A 93 15.70 6.98 -24.70
CA THR A 93 16.89 7.61 -24.14
C THR A 93 16.78 7.62 -22.62
N ARG A 94 17.85 7.22 -21.95
CA ARG A 94 17.90 7.17 -20.48
C ARG A 94 17.88 8.60 -19.91
N PRO A 95 16.89 8.97 -19.09
CA PRO A 95 16.87 10.28 -18.43
C PRO A 95 17.91 10.38 -17.31
N TYR A 96 18.17 11.60 -16.86
CA TYR A 96 18.99 11.83 -15.66
C TYR A 96 18.24 11.43 -14.39
N PHE A 97 18.99 10.98 -13.38
CA PHE A 97 18.45 10.80 -12.02
C PHE A 97 18.32 12.16 -11.34
N ILE A 98 17.07 12.59 -11.21
CA ILE A 98 16.68 13.83 -10.56
C ILE A 98 16.00 13.53 -9.23
N TYR A 99 15.88 14.55 -8.39
CA TYR A 99 15.11 14.45 -7.16
C TYR A 99 13.61 14.30 -7.47
N ASP A 100 12.88 13.64 -6.59
CA ASP A 100 11.43 13.52 -6.65
C ASP A 100 10.79 14.81 -6.14
N LYS A 101 9.82 15.36 -6.87
CA LYS A 101 9.08 16.57 -6.48
C LYS A 101 7.86 16.26 -5.61
N GLY A 102 7.44 15.00 -5.56
CA GLY A 102 6.31 14.54 -4.77
C GLY A 102 6.64 14.23 -3.31
N VAL A 103 7.93 14.16 -2.94
CA VAL A 103 8.35 14.05 -1.54
C VAL A 103 8.24 15.40 -0.82
N LYS A 104 7.96 15.37 0.47
CA LYS A 104 7.65 16.57 1.26
C LYS A 104 8.86 17.50 1.40
N THR A 105 10.05 16.95 1.62
CA THR A 105 11.25 17.77 1.88
C THR A 105 12.25 17.71 0.73
N LYS A 106 13.15 16.75 0.74
CA LYS A 106 14.16 16.53 -0.29
C LYS A 106 14.21 15.04 -0.62
N SER A 107 14.83 14.73 -1.74
CA SER A 107 15.19 13.36 -2.07
C SER A 107 16.63 13.31 -2.56
N ALA A 108 17.22 12.12 -2.52
CA ALA A 108 18.50 11.87 -3.15
C ALA A 108 18.47 12.23 -4.66
N ASN A 109 19.58 12.76 -5.15
CA ASN A 109 19.82 13.02 -6.57
C ASN A 109 21.13 12.35 -7.04
N TYR A 110 21.44 12.45 -8.33
CA TYR A 110 22.62 11.77 -8.88
C TYR A 110 23.96 12.14 -8.21
N ARG A 111 24.07 13.33 -7.60
CA ARG A 111 25.30 13.80 -6.95
C ARG A 111 25.59 13.02 -5.66
N ASN A 112 24.55 12.60 -4.93
CA ASN A 112 24.70 11.81 -3.69
C ASN A 112 25.37 10.45 -3.96
N TYR A 113 25.21 9.91 -5.17
CA TYR A 113 25.79 8.63 -5.58
C TYR A 113 27.11 8.78 -6.35
N LYS A 114 27.53 10.00 -6.68
CA LYS A 114 28.75 10.22 -7.45
C LYS A 114 29.96 9.94 -6.55
N LYS A 115 30.81 8.98 -6.93
CA LYS A 115 32.01 8.55 -6.17
C LYS A 115 31.71 7.97 -4.78
N SER A 116 30.49 7.51 -4.53
CA SER A 116 30.15 6.87 -3.24
C SER A 116 30.57 5.40 -3.16
N GLY A 117 30.86 4.76 -4.30
CA GLY A 117 31.02 3.30 -4.40
C GLY A 117 29.70 2.54 -4.57
N TYR A 118 28.56 3.24 -4.66
CA TYR A 118 27.23 2.65 -4.81
C TYR A 118 26.53 3.10 -6.09
N ASP A 119 25.75 2.18 -6.66
CA ASP A 119 24.90 2.43 -7.82
C ASP A 119 23.54 3.03 -7.45
N LYS A 120 22.88 3.63 -8.46
CA LYS A 120 21.52 4.16 -8.37
C LYS A 120 20.52 3.07 -8.77
N GLY A 121 20.33 2.10 -7.89
CA GLY A 121 19.40 0.98 -8.10
C GLY A 121 17.94 1.47 -8.21
N HIS A 122 17.20 0.94 -9.19
CA HIS A 122 15.77 1.21 -9.33
C HIS A 122 14.98 0.16 -8.55
N LEU A 123 14.02 0.60 -7.73
CA LEU A 123 13.00 -0.27 -7.14
C LEU A 123 11.83 -0.51 -8.11
N VAL A 124 11.55 0.48 -8.96
CA VAL A 124 10.60 0.38 -10.08
C VAL A 124 11.42 0.38 -11.38
N PRO A 125 11.63 -0.78 -12.02
CA PRO A 125 12.48 -0.89 -13.18
C PRO A 125 11.94 -0.06 -14.36
N ALA A 126 12.82 0.70 -15.03
CA ALA A 126 12.45 1.45 -16.23
C ALA A 126 11.95 0.53 -17.37
N GLY A 127 12.34 -0.74 -17.37
CA GLY A 127 11.87 -1.75 -18.33
C GLY A 127 10.38 -2.07 -18.21
N ASP A 128 9.84 -2.00 -17.00
CA ASP A 128 8.43 -2.28 -16.71
C ASP A 128 7.53 -1.10 -17.07
N MET A 129 8.11 0.08 -17.22
CA MET A 129 7.43 1.35 -17.51
C MET A 129 7.52 1.77 -18.99
N ARG A 130 7.94 0.86 -19.88
CA ARG A 130 8.18 1.15 -21.32
C ARG A 130 6.93 1.52 -22.10
N PHE A 131 5.75 1.31 -21.53
CA PHE A 131 4.48 1.64 -22.15
C PHE A 131 4.14 3.13 -22.13
N SER A 132 4.95 3.96 -21.46
CA SER A 132 4.82 5.42 -21.33
C SER A 132 6.06 6.22 -21.74
#